data_AF-T1CL84-F1
#
_entry.id   AF-T1CL84-F1
#
_cell.length_a   1.000
_cell.length_b   1.000
_cell.length_c   1.000
_cell.angle_alpha   90.00
_cell.angle_beta   90.00
_cell.angle_gamma   90.00
#
_symmetry.space_group_name_H-M   'P 1'
#
loop_
_entity.id
_entity.type
_entity.pdbx_description
1 polymer ?
#
loop_
_entity_poly.entity_id
_entity_poly.type
_entity_poly.pdbx_seq_one_letter_code
_entity_poly.pdbx_strand_id
1 'polypeptide(L)'
;HPGGPVGRGVKVAYHLMLGLPGATPATDLEDFVRITRDPAFVPDMLKIYPTLVVPMTRLHAEWERGEYTPYDTETAVTLLAEMKRRMPPWVRIQRIQRDIPARNLAAGVRASNLRERVRDRLRETGEYCRCLRCREVGRRATPPISEFVLIRQGYRSAGGVELFLSWEAPRDDVVAGFLRLRIPEEGAENPVPAPIIRELKVLGAEV
;
A
#
# COMPACT_ATOMS: atom_id res chain seq x y z
N HIS A 1 -6.17 2.95 -17.63
CA HIS A 1 -6.97 3.60 -18.69
C HIS A 1 -7.15 5.08 -18.34
N PRO A 2 -6.85 6.00 -19.28
CA PRO A 2 -7.00 7.46 -19.07
C PRO A 2 -8.42 7.91 -18.68
N GLY A 3 -9.49 7.27 -19.18
CA GLY A 3 -10.87 7.54 -18.75
C GLY A 3 -11.28 6.92 -17.40
N GLY A 4 -10.37 6.18 -16.76
CA GLY A 4 -10.59 5.51 -15.47
C GLY A 4 -10.60 6.47 -14.28
N PRO A 5 -10.79 5.96 -13.05
CA PRO A 5 -10.95 6.79 -11.85
C PRO A 5 -9.83 7.80 -11.62
N VAL A 6 -8.57 7.40 -11.88
CA VAL A 6 -7.39 8.28 -11.78
C VAL A 6 -7.52 9.50 -12.69
N GLY A 7 -7.90 9.29 -13.95
CA GLY A 7 -8.09 10.37 -14.92
C GLY A 7 -9.15 11.37 -14.51
N ARG A 8 -10.21 10.90 -13.84
CA ARG A 8 -11.33 11.72 -13.36
C ARG A 8 -11.05 12.42 -12.02
N GLY A 9 -9.81 12.41 -11.55
CA GLY A 9 -9.44 13.09 -10.30
C GLY A 9 -9.66 12.25 -9.04
N VAL A 10 -10.04 10.97 -9.15
CA VAL A 10 -10.41 10.14 -7.98
C VAL A 10 -9.19 9.43 -7.41
N LYS A 11 -9.14 9.31 -6.08
CA LYS A 11 -8.14 8.49 -5.38
C LYS A 11 -8.43 7.02 -5.55
N VAL A 12 -7.40 6.23 -5.82
CA VAL A 12 -7.54 4.80 -6.11
C VAL A 12 -6.85 3.97 -5.06
N ALA A 13 -7.59 3.00 -4.52
CA ALA A 13 -7.08 2.03 -3.57
C ALA A 13 -7.23 0.62 -4.14
N TYR A 14 -6.15 -0.15 -4.15
CA TYR A 14 -6.22 -1.57 -4.50
C TYR A 14 -6.30 -2.44 -3.25
N HIS A 15 -7.05 -3.53 -3.38
CA HIS A 15 -7.10 -4.59 -2.39
C HIS A 15 -6.31 -5.77 -2.93
N LEU A 16 -5.15 -6.03 -2.32
CA LEU A 16 -4.26 -7.13 -2.66
C LEU A 16 -4.51 -8.27 -1.68
N MET A 17 -4.80 -9.45 -2.22
CA MET A 17 -4.90 -10.67 -1.43
C MET A 17 -3.70 -11.55 -1.71
N LEU A 18 -2.89 -11.82 -0.68
CA LEU A 18 -1.67 -12.62 -0.79
C LEU A 18 -2.00 -14.11 -0.65
N GLY A 19 -1.34 -14.98 -1.40
CA GLY A 19 -1.54 -16.42 -1.32
C GLY A 19 -2.91 -16.87 -1.81
N LEU A 20 -3.42 -16.25 -2.88
CA LEU A 20 -4.56 -16.79 -3.63
C LEU A 20 -4.23 -18.20 -4.18
N PRO A 21 -5.23 -19.03 -4.55
CA PRO A 21 -4.97 -20.33 -5.16
C PRO A 21 -4.02 -20.23 -6.36
N GLY A 22 -2.94 -21.01 -6.33
CA GLY A 22 -1.88 -21.01 -7.34
C GLY A 22 -0.80 -19.92 -7.16
N ALA A 23 -0.96 -18.97 -6.24
CA ALA A 23 0.05 -17.97 -5.93
C ALA A 23 1.14 -18.54 -5.00
N THR A 24 2.33 -17.98 -5.12
CA THR A 24 3.47 -18.23 -4.24
C THR A 24 4.00 -16.90 -3.69
N PRO A 25 4.79 -16.90 -2.59
CA PRO A 25 5.36 -15.65 -2.08
C PRO A 25 6.20 -14.91 -3.12
N ALA A 26 6.85 -15.63 -4.03
CA ALA A 26 7.62 -15.04 -5.13
C ALA A 26 6.72 -14.33 -6.14
N THR A 27 5.64 -14.98 -6.60
CA THR A 27 4.71 -14.39 -7.57
C THR A 27 3.93 -13.22 -6.95
N ASP A 28 3.52 -13.32 -5.69
CA ASP A 28 2.88 -12.22 -4.96
C ASP A 28 3.82 -11.00 -4.84
N LEU A 29 5.11 -11.23 -4.62
CA LEU A 29 6.10 -10.15 -4.58
C LEU A 29 6.30 -9.51 -5.95
N GLU A 30 6.35 -10.31 -7.01
CA GLU A 30 6.43 -9.84 -8.40
C GLU A 30 5.21 -8.98 -8.75
N ASP A 31 4.00 -9.46 -8.46
CA ASP A 31 2.76 -8.74 -8.67
C ASP A 31 2.73 -7.43 -7.88
N PHE A 32 3.17 -7.45 -6.62
CA PHE A 32 3.28 -6.25 -5.81
C PHE A 32 4.25 -5.21 -6.43
N VAL A 33 5.41 -5.66 -6.91
CA VAL A 33 6.39 -4.78 -7.57
C VAL A 33 5.79 -4.20 -8.85
N ARG A 34 5.13 -5.01 -9.67
CA ARG A 34 4.43 -4.55 -10.88
C ARG A 34 3.35 -3.53 -10.53
N ILE A 35 2.45 -3.83 -9.60
CA ILE A 35 1.34 -2.94 -9.19
C ILE A 35 1.84 -1.58 -8.69
N THR A 36 2.99 -1.53 -8.02
CA THR A 36 3.52 -0.30 -7.43
C THR A 36 4.48 0.48 -8.33
N ARG A 37 4.92 -0.10 -9.46
CA ARG A 37 5.94 0.52 -10.34
C ARG A 37 5.54 0.63 -11.80
N ASP A 38 4.70 -0.27 -12.30
CA ASP A 38 4.20 -0.23 -13.66
C ASP A 38 3.20 0.94 -13.79
N PRO A 39 3.44 1.92 -14.68
CA PRO A 39 2.56 3.06 -14.92
C PRO A 39 1.12 2.70 -15.27
N ALA A 40 0.83 1.46 -15.67
CA ALA A 40 -0.54 1.00 -15.87
C ALA A 40 -1.36 0.92 -14.56
N PHE A 41 -0.72 0.82 -13.40
CA PHE A 41 -1.39 0.51 -12.12
C PHE A 41 -1.23 1.57 -11.02
N VAL A 42 0.01 1.98 -10.71
CA VAL A 42 0.45 2.74 -9.52
C VAL A 42 -0.71 3.37 -8.70
N PRO A 43 -1.27 2.67 -7.70
CA PRO A 43 -2.40 3.15 -6.91
C PRO A 43 -1.93 4.13 -5.81
N ASP A 44 -2.84 4.98 -5.32
CA ASP A 44 -2.54 5.88 -4.19
C ASP A 44 -2.45 5.12 -2.87
N MET A 45 -3.27 4.07 -2.74
CA MET A 45 -3.44 3.31 -1.51
C MET A 45 -3.50 1.81 -1.74
N LEU A 46 -3.07 1.06 -0.73
CA LEU A 46 -3.16 -0.40 -0.70
C LEU A 46 -3.84 -0.89 0.59
N LYS A 47 -4.69 -1.90 0.46
CA LYS A 47 -5.10 -2.81 1.53
C LYS A 47 -4.49 -4.17 1.21
N ILE A 48 -3.63 -4.71 2.08
CA ILE A 48 -2.89 -5.94 1.79
C ILE A 48 -3.29 -7.01 2.81
N TYR A 49 -4.06 -8.01 2.38
CA TYR A 49 -4.60 -9.05 3.24
C TYR A 49 -4.04 -10.41 2.83
N PRO A 50 -3.38 -11.16 3.73
CA PRO A 50 -3.19 -12.58 3.50
C PRO A 50 -4.56 -13.26 3.29
N THR A 51 -4.66 -14.12 2.29
CA THR A 51 -5.89 -14.87 2.01
C THR A 51 -6.16 -15.82 3.17
N LEU A 52 -7.40 -15.81 3.67
CA LEU A 52 -7.83 -16.61 4.80
C LEU A 52 -8.85 -17.64 4.34
N VAL A 53 -8.86 -18.81 5.00
CA VAL A 53 -9.90 -19.81 4.79
C VAL A 53 -11.00 -19.59 5.82
N VAL A 54 -12.17 -19.17 5.34
CA VAL A 54 -13.36 -18.95 6.15
C VAL A 54 -14.35 -20.10 5.89
N PRO A 55 -14.95 -20.71 6.93
CA PRO A 55 -15.93 -21.78 6.76
C PRO A 55 -17.04 -21.44 5.76
N MET A 56 -17.59 -22.46 5.09
CA MET A 56 -18.69 -22.32 4.10
C MET A 56 -18.33 -21.48 2.87
N THR A 57 -17.04 -21.39 2.53
CA THR A 57 -16.58 -20.76 1.28
C THR A 57 -16.01 -21.78 0.32
N ARG A 58 -15.87 -21.41 -0.95
CA ARG A 58 -15.18 -22.25 -1.93
C ARG A 58 -13.76 -22.62 -1.50
N LEU A 59 -13.00 -21.65 -0.98
CA LEU A 59 -11.65 -21.88 -0.45
C LEU A 59 -11.64 -22.85 0.74
N HIS A 60 -12.71 -22.90 1.54
CA HIS A 60 -12.84 -23.91 2.59
C HIS A 60 -12.93 -25.31 2.02
N ALA A 61 -13.79 -25.52 1.04
CA ALA A 61 -13.95 -26.82 0.40
C ALA A 61 -12.66 -27.27 -0.31
N GLU A 62 -11.94 -26.35 -0.96
CA GLU A 62 -10.64 -26.62 -1.58
C GLU A 62 -9.57 -26.97 -0.53
N TRP A 63 -9.54 -26.27 0.61
CA TRP A 63 -8.66 -26.57 1.73
C TRP A 63 -8.96 -27.93 2.37
N GLU A 64 -10.23 -28.27 2.59
CA GLU A 64 -10.65 -29.58 3.13
C GLU A 64 -10.24 -30.75 2.22
N ARG A 65 -10.15 -30.53 0.90
CA ARG A 65 -9.64 -31.51 -0.07
C ARG A 65 -8.12 -31.51 -0.22
N GLY A 66 -7.40 -30.60 0.45
CA GLY A 66 -5.95 -30.45 0.32
C GLY A 66 -5.49 -29.77 -0.98
N GLU A 67 -6.41 -29.16 -1.74
CA GLU A 67 -6.14 -28.48 -3.01
C GLU A 67 -5.63 -27.04 -2.82
N TYR A 68 -5.81 -26.47 -1.64
CA TYR A 68 -5.39 -25.11 -1.30
C TYR A 68 -4.81 -25.05 0.11
N THR A 69 -3.65 -24.40 0.23
CA THR A 69 -2.99 -24.12 1.52
C THR A 69 -2.76 -22.62 1.66
N PRO A 70 -3.42 -21.92 2.61
CA PRO A 70 -3.16 -20.52 2.84
C PRO A 70 -1.78 -20.31 3.49
N TYR A 71 -1.23 -19.11 3.40
CA TYR A 71 0.00 -18.78 4.11
C TYR A 71 -0.15 -18.84 5.62
N ASP A 72 0.90 -19.33 6.28
CA ASP A 72 1.08 -19.18 7.71
C ASP A 72 1.55 -17.75 8.07
N THR A 73 1.65 -17.49 9.37
CA THR A 73 2.01 -16.16 9.89
C THR A 73 3.42 -15.76 9.49
N GLU A 74 4.41 -16.66 9.56
CA GLU A 74 5.81 -16.32 9.29
C GLU A 74 6.06 -16.06 7.80
N THR A 75 5.43 -16.85 6.93
CA THR A 75 5.43 -16.63 5.48
C THR A 75 4.84 -15.26 5.15
N ALA A 76 3.67 -14.92 5.72
CA ALA A 76 3.04 -13.63 5.51
C ALA A 76 3.89 -12.46 6.06
N VAL A 77 4.50 -12.61 7.24
CA VAL A 77 5.39 -11.59 7.84
C VAL A 77 6.60 -11.34 6.95
N THR A 78 7.25 -12.40 6.49
CA THR A 78 8.45 -12.33 5.64
C THR A 78 8.12 -11.62 4.31
N LEU A 79 7.07 -12.07 3.64
CA LEU A 79 6.62 -11.47 2.38
C LEU A 79 6.21 -10.00 2.53
N LEU A 80 5.46 -9.67 3.58
CA LEU A 80 5.03 -8.29 3.83
C LEU A 80 6.21 -7.38 4.19
N ALA A 81 7.23 -7.87 4.89
CA ALA A 81 8.46 -7.10 5.15
C ALA A 81 9.15 -6.74 3.84
N GLU A 82 9.34 -7.74 2.97
CA GLU A 82 9.93 -7.57 1.63
C GLU A 82 9.14 -6.59 0.75
N MET A 83 7.80 -6.66 0.77
CA MET A 83 6.95 -5.70 0.06
C MET A 83 7.10 -4.29 0.63
N LYS A 84 7.08 -4.14 1.97
CA LYS A 84 7.15 -2.84 2.63
C LYS A 84 8.49 -2.14 2.48
N ARG A 85 9.59 -2.89 2.40
CA ARG A 85 10.91 -2.36 2.06
C ARG A 85 10.92 -1.69 0.68
N ARG A 86 10.24 -2.29 -0.30
CA ARG A 86 10.23 -1.83 -1.70
C ARG A 86 9.16 -0.76 -2.01
N MET A 87 8.38 -0.35 -1.01
CA MET A 87 7.21 0.51 -1.20
C MET A 87 7.59 1.94 -1.64
N PRO A 88 6.98 2.48 -2.70
CA PRO A 88 7.16 3.88 -3.05
C PRO A 88 6.64 4.84 -1.96
N PRO A 89 7.32 5.97 -1.72
CA PRO A 89 7.02 6.87 -0.61
C PRO A 89 5.69 7.62 -0.72
N TRP A 90 5.13 7.71 -1.93
CA TRP A 90 3.82 8.30 -2.22
C TRP A 90 2.65 7.31 -2.08
N VAL A 91 2.89 6.01 -1.86
CA VAL A 91 1.82 5.00 -1.70
C VAL A 91 1.52 4.80 -0.23
N ARG A 92 0.23 4.79 0.13
CA ARG A 92 -0.22 4.61 1.51
C ARG A 92 -0.82 3.22 1.74
N ILE A 93 -0.21 2.40 2.60
CA ILE A 93 -0.83 1.15 3.05
C ILE A 93 -1.88 1.44 4.12
N GLN A 94 -3.16 1.44 3.73
CA GLN A 94 -4.28 1.71 4.62
C GLN A 94 -4.41 0.65 5.70
N ARG A 95 -4.40 -0.64 5.32
CA ARG A 95 -4.55 -1.77 6.26
C ARG A 95 -3.67 -2.94 5.84
N ILE A 96 -3.23 -3.70 6.85
CA ILE A 96 -2.58 -5.00 6.71
C ILE A 96 -3.41 -5.93 7.57
N GLN A 97 -3.91 -7.02 6.99
CA GLN A 97 -4.93 -7.91 7.55
C GLN A 97 -6.37 -7.34 7.60
N ARG A 98 -7.34 -8.26 7.60
CA ARG A 98 -8.76 -7.99 7.78
C ARG A 98 -9.17 -8.27 9.23
N ASP A 99 -10.14 -7.51 9.73
CA ASP A 99 -10.71 -7.71 11.07
C ASP A 99 -11.69 -8.90 11.07
N ILE A 100 -11.17 -10.12 10.98
CA ILE A 100 -11.93 -11.36 11.17
C ILE A 100 -11.45 -12.02 12.46
N PRO A 101 -12.33 -12.34 13.42
CA PRO A 101 -11.93 -13.05 14.63
C PRO A 101 -11.26 -14.39 14.30
N ALA A 102 -10.10 -14.68 14.90
CA ALA A 102 -9.34 -15.90 14.61
C ALA A 102 -10.15 -17.20 14.83
N ARG A 103 -11.09 -17.19 15.79
CA ARG A 103 -12.02 -18.30 16.06
C ARG A 103 -12.97 -18.61 14.88
N ASN A 104 -13.17 -17.66 13.97
CA ASN A 104 -14.01 -17.82 12.79
C ASN A 104 -13.22 -18.29 11.55
N LEU A 105 -11.92 -18.56 11.70
CA LEU A 105 -11.05 -19.00 10.60
C LEU A 105 -10.86 -20.51 10.66
N ALA A 106 -11.04 -21.18 9.52
CA ALA A 106 -10.62 -22.56 9.39
C ALA A 106 -9.08 -22.64 9.30
N ALA A 107 -8.46 -21.84 8.44
CA ALA A 107 -7.01 -21.82 8.23
C ALA A 107 -6.49 -20.44 7.75
N GLY A 108 -5.15 -20.27 7.79
CA GLY A 108 -4.43 -19.04 7.40
C GLY A 108 -3.89 -18.25 8.59
N VAL A 109 -3.52 -16.99 8.35
CA VAL A 109 -2.94 -16.10 9.37
C VAL A 109 -3.95 -15.79 10.47
N ARG A 110 -3.60 -16.16 11.71
CA ARG A 110 -4.42 -15.92 12.93
C ARG A 110 -3.91 -14.78 13.81
N ALA A 111 -2.71 -14.29 13.56
CA ALA A 111 -2.11 -13.20 14.34
C ALA A 111 -2.89 -11.89 14.14
N SER A 112 -3.32 -11.26 15.23
CA SER A 112 -3.99 -9.96 15.21
C SER A 112 -3.03 -8.77 15.09
N ASN A 113 -1.72 -8.98 15.28
CA ASN A 113 -0.70 -7.94 15.30
C ASN A 113 0.27 -8.03 14.10
N LEU A 114 -0.21 -8.45 12.92
CA LEU A 114 0.64 -8.69 11.75
C LEU A 114 1.49 -7.48 11.36
N ARG A 115 0.94 -6.27 11.47
CA ARG A 115 1.66 -5.02 11.15
C ARG A 115 2.85 -4.76 12.08
N GLU A 116 2.75 -5.14 13.34
CA GLU A 116 3.82 -5.03 14.32
C GLU A 116 4.91 -6.06 14.04
N ARG A 117 4.55 -7.33 13.84
CA ARG A 117 5.49 -8.39 13.48
C ARG A 117 6.33 -8.04 12.24
N VAL A 118 5.68 -7.49 11.21
CA VAL A 118 6.36 -7.03 9.99
C VAL A 118 7.32 -5.85 10.27
N ARG A 119 6.95 -4.94 11.17
CA ARG A 119 7.82 -3.83 11.56
C ARG A 119 9.04 -4.36 12.31
N ASP A 120 8.86 -5.32 13.20
CA ASP A 120 9.95 -5.87 13.99
C ASP A 120 10.90 -6.71 13.12
N ARG A 121 10.36 -7.50 12.16
CA ARG A 121 11.17 -8.16 11.13
C ARG A 121 12.05 -7.21 10.32
N LEU A 122 11.52 -6.06 9.90
CA LEU A 122 12.33 -5.06 9.19
C LEU A 122 13.46 -4.52 10.07
N ARG A 123 13.17 -4.26 11.36
CA ARG A 123 14.15 -3.75 12.33
C ARG A 123 15.29 -4.71 12.60
N GLU A 124 15.04 -6.03 12.59
CA GLU A 124 16.08 -7.07 12.74
C GLU A 124 17.20 -6.92 11.69
N THR A 125 16.86 -6.42 10.50
CA THR A 125 17.79 -6.19 9.39
C THR A 125 18.26 -4.73 9.26
N GLY A 126 17.89 -3.85 10.20
CA GLY A 126 18.18 -2.42 10.12
C GLY A 126 17.35 -1.68 9.07
N GLU A 127 16.31 -2.32 8.51
CA GLU A 127 15.45 -1.76 7.49
C GLU A 127 14.18 -1.15 8.06
N TYR A 128 13.50 -0.34 7.26
CA TYR A 128 12.22 0.25 7.64
C TYR A 128 11.33 0.54 6.42
N CYS A 129 10.04 0.72 6.68
CA CYS A 129 9.05 1.01 5.65
C CYS A 129 8.93 2.51 5.38
N ARG A 130 9.04 2.90 4.09
CA ARG A 130 8.88 4.28 3.63
C ARG A 130 7.51 4.61 3.04
N CYS A 131 6.54 3.69 3.11
CA CYS A 131 5.17 3.99 2.69
C CYS A 131 4.63 5.23 3.42
N LEU A 132 3.74 5.99 2.76
CA LEU A 132 3.24 7.26 3.28
C LEU A 132 2.71 7.14 4.71
N ARG A 133 1.93 6.08 5.01
CA ARG A 133 1.40 5.83 6.37
C ARG A 133 2.50 5.66 7.42
N CYS A 134 3.66 5.08 7.10
CA CYS A 134 4.73 4.91 8.08
C CYS A 134 5.52 6.19 8.36
N ARG A 135 5.26 7.25 7.58
CA ARG A 135 5.94 8.54 7.65
C ARG A 135 5.04 9.68 8.15
N GLU A 136 3.72 9.47 8.24
CA GLU A 136 2.78 10.49 8.76
C GLU A 136 3.23 10.98 10.15
N VAL A 137 3.19 12.30 10.38
CA VAL A 137 3.31 12.89 11.74
C VAL A 137 2.36 12.20 12.72
N GLY A 138 2.79 12.07 13.99
CA GLY A 138 2.09 11.30 15.02
C GLY A 138 2.39 9.79 15.01
N ARG A 139 3.02 9.26 13.96
CA ARG A 139 3.50 7.85 13.93
C ARG A 139 5.01 7.72 14.15
N ARG A 140 5.71 8.84 14.07
CA ARG A 140 7.12 9.04 14.36
C ARG A 140 7.24 10.24 15.29
N ALA A 141 8.40 10.40 15.93
CA ALA A 141 8.72 11.65 16.61
C ALA A 141 8.60 12.81 15.62
N THR A 142 7.86 13.85 16.00
CA THR A 142 7.65 15.03 15.16
C THR A 142 8.81 16.00 15.39
N PRO A 143 9.66 16.28 14.38
CA PRO A 143 10.73 17.26 14.51
C PRO A 143 10.17 18.70 14.50
N PRO A 144 11.00 19.70 14.84
CA PRO A 144 10.64 21.11 14.73
C PRO A 144 10.17 21.50 13.33
N ILE A 145 9.22 22.43 13.24
CA ILE A 145 8.67 22.92 11.95
C ILE A 145 9.77 23.45 11.01
N SER A 146 10.84 24.02 11.56
CA SER A 146 11.98 24.54 10.80
C SER A 146 12.74 23.47 9.99
N GLU A 147 12.57 22.20 10.31
CA GLU A 147 13.23 21.09 9.60
C GLU A 147 12.42 20.57 8.42
N PHE A 148 11.18 21.03 8.26
CA PHE A 148 10.34 20.61 7.16
C PHE A 148 10.61 21.45 5.91
N VAL A 149 10.56 20.78 4.76
CA VAL A 149 10.75 21.37 3.43
C VAL A 149 9.74 20.78 2.44
N LEU A 150 9.50 21.50 1.34
CA LEU A 150 8.61 21.05 0.28
C LEU A 150 9.39 20.11 -0.65
N ILE A 151 8.96 18.87 -0.70
CA ILE A 151 9.48 17.83 -1.60
C ILE A 151 8.51 17.64 -2.76
N ARG A 152 9.04 17.47 -3.96
CA ARG A 152 8.28 17.18 -5.19
C ARG A 152 8.80 15.88 -5.81
N GLN A 153 7.89 14.94 -6.07
CA GLN A 153 8.18 13.68 -6.76
C GLN A 153 7.22 13.50 -7.93
N GLY A 154 7.75 13.19 -9.12
CA GLY A 154 6.96 12.92 -10.32
C GLY A 154 6.98 11.44 -10.68
N TYR A 155 5.83 10.87 -11.06
CA TYR A 155 5.74 9.51 -11.57
C TYR A 155 4.64 9.40 -12.64
N ARG A 156 4.72 8.38 -13.50
CA ARG A 156 3.71 8.12 -14.53
C ARG A 156 2.64 7.19 -13.97
N SER A 157 1.37 7.48 -14.24
CA SER A 157 0.25 6.60 -13.89
C SER A 157 -0.94 6.81 -14.83
N ALA A 158 -1.53 5.71 -15.29
CA ALA A 158 -2.75 5.67 -16.10
C ALA A 158 -2.72 6.61 -17.33
N GLY A 159 -1.62 6.63 -18.07
CA GLY A 159 -1.46 7.49 -19.27
C GLY A 159 -1.43 8.98 -18.94
N GLY A 160 -0.84 9.35 -17.80
CA GLY A 160 -0.64 10.72 -17.37
C GLY A 160 0.54 10.84 -16.42
N VAL A 161 0.83 12.07 -15.99
CA VAL A 161 1.87 12.38 -15.01
C VAL A 161 1.23 12.73 -13.68
N GLU A 162 1.71 12.13 -12.60
CA GLU A 162 1.35 12.44 -11.23
C GLU A 162 2.50 13.19 -10.57
N LEU A 163 2.19 14.29 -9.89
CA LEU A 163 3.09 15.03 -9.02
C LEU A 163 2.63 14.85 -7.57
N PHE A 164 3.47 14.24 -6.76
CA PHE A 164 3.31 14.15 -5.32
C PHE A 164 4.13 15.25 -4.66
N LEU A 165 3.45 16.24 -4.10
CA LEU A 165 4.06 17.31 -3.32
C LEU A 165 3.87 16.98 -1.84
N SER A 166 4.91 17.07 -1.02
CA SER A 166 4.84 16.76 0.40
C SER A 166 5.67 17.73 1.23
N TRP A 167 5.14 18.11 2.39
CA TRP A 167 5.89 18.85 3.41
C TRP A 167 6.54 17.81 4.34
N GLU A 168 7.83 17.58 4.17
CA GLU A 168 8.57 16.50 4.82
C GLU A 168 9.73 17.04 5.65
N ALA A 169 10.04 16.40 6.78
CA ALA A 169 11.32 16.52 7.46
C ALA A 169 12.22 15.37 6.98
N PRO A 170 13.19 15.62 6.08
CA PRO A 170 13.87 14.54 5.36
C PRO A 170 14.79 13.70 6.25
N ARG A 171 15.34 14.30 7.31
CA ARG A 171 16.25 13.61 8.25
C ARG A 171 15.53 12.53 9.05
N ASP A 172 14.31 12.81 9.50
CA ASP A 172 13.50 11.89 10.31
C ASP A 172 12.56 10.99 9.47
N ASP A 173 12.47 11.28 8.16
CA ASP A 173 11.55 10.67 7.20
C ASP A 173 10.09 10.79 7.66
N VAL A 174 9.70 12.04 7.98
CA VAL A 174 8.38 12.42 8.49
C VAL A 174 7.65 13.31 7.49
N VAL A 175 6.34 13.10 7.30
CA VAL A 175 5.46 13.84 6.39
C VAL A 175 4.35 14.50 7.20
N ALA A 176 4.25 15.84 7.13
CA ALA A 176 3.22 16.63 7.81
C ALA A 176 2.02 16.97 6.92
N GLY A 177 2.18 16.86 5.60
CA GLY A 177 1.09 17.08 4.65
C GLY A 177 1.53 16.76 3.23
N PHE A 178 0.57 16.53 2.35
CA PHE A 178 0.84 16.22 0.95
C PHE A 178 -0.32 16.59 0.02
N LEU A 179 0.01 16.72 -1.26
CA LEU A 179 -0.89 16.99 -2.37
C LEU A 179 -0.58 16.04 -3.53
N ARG A 180 -1.62 15.49 -4.15
CA ARG A 180 -1.54 14.70 -5.39
C ARG A 180 -2.10 15.54 -6.54
N LEU A 181 -1.24 15.97 -7.45
CA LEU A 181 -1.60 16.72 -8.64
C LEU A 181 -1.43 15.84 -9.87
N ARG A 182 -2.50 15.62 -10.61
CA ARG A 182 -2.46 14.95 -11.91
C ARG A 182 -2.33 15.97 -13.02
N ILE A 183 -1.37 15.73 -13.92
CA ILE A 183 -1.23 16.43 -15.19
C ILE A 183 -1.67 15.46 -16.29
N PRO A 184 -2.79 15.73 -16.96
CA PRO A 184 -3.22 14.98 -18.14
C PRO A 184 -2.15 15.03 -19.24
N GLU A 185 -1.93 13.93 -19.97
CA GLU A 185 -1.12 13.96 -21.18
C GLU A 185 -1.96 14.32 -22.40
N GLU A 186 -1.39 15.11 -23.31
CA GLU A 186 -1.98 15.40 -24.61
C GLU A 186 -2.16 14.10 -25.41
N GLY A 187 -3.33 13.91 -26.01
CA GLY A 187 -3.66 12.72 -26.80
C GLY A 187 -4.22 11.52 -26.01
N ALA A 188 -4.41 11.63 -24.70
CA ALA A 188 -5.13 10.61 -23.92
C ALA A 188 -6.61 10.51 -24.35
N GLU A 189 -7.16 9.30 -24.49
CA GLU A 189 -8.59 9.10 -24.73
C GLU A 189 -9.41 9.66 -23.55
N ASN A 190 -10.28 10.64 -23.83
CA ASN A 190 -11.03 11.44 -22.85
C ASN A 190 -10.13 12.22 -21.87
N PRO A 191 -9.33 13.17 -22.38
CA PRO A 191 -8.46 13.96 -21.52
C PRO A 191 -9.32 14.88 -20.65
N VAL A 192 -9.08 14.89 -19.34
CA VAL A 192 -9.52 16.03 -18.54
C VAL A 192 -8.68 17.22 -19.01
N PRO A 193 -9.27 18.36 -19.37
CA PRO A 193 -8.55 19.41 -20.11
C PRO A 193 -7.59 20.24 -19.24
N ALA A 194 -7.47 19.94 -17.95
CA ALA A 194 -6.69 20.74 -17.01
C ALA A 194 -6.03 19.85 -15.93
N PRO A 195 -4.93 20.33 -15.31
CA PRO A 195 -4.38 19.71 -14.12
C PRO A 195 -5.42 19.58 -12.99
N ILE A 196 -5.38 18.47 -12.24
CA ILE A 196 -6.38 18.15 -11.21
C ILE A 196 -5.69 17.86 -9.89
N ILE A 197 -6.11 18.53 -8.82
CA ILE A 197 -5.77 18.12 -7.46
C ILE A 197 -6.67 16.94 -7.08
N ARG A 198 -6.08 15.75 -6.96
CA ARG A 198 -6.75 14.50 -6.58
C ARG A 198 -6.89 14.32 -5.07
N GLU A 199 -5.95 14.91 -4.34
CA GLU A 199 -5.90 14.87 -2.89
C GLU A 199 -5.11 16.06 -2.38
N LEU A 200 -5.62 16.72 -1.35
CA LEU A 200 -4.84 17.56 -0.44
C LEU A 200 -5.12 17.04 0.97
N LYS A 201 -4.06 16.73 1.72
CA LYS A 201 -4.19 16.28 3.10
C LYS A 201 -3.12 16.92 3.96
N VAL A 202 -3.56 17.66 4.97
CA VAL A 202 -2.73 18.10 6.10
C VAL A 202 -2.91 17.09 7.22
N LEU A 203 -1.80 16.61 7.77
CA LEU A 203 -1.79 15.62 8.83
C LEU A 203 -1.61 16.36 10.16
N GLY A 204 -2.58 16.20 11.07
CA GLY A 204 -2.43 16.64 12.45
C GLY A 204 -1.88 15.51 13.32
N ALA A 205 -1.77 15.77 14.62
CA ALA A 205 -1.74 14.70 15.59
C ALA A 205 -3.09 13.96 15.51
N GLU A 206 -3.12 12.74 14.96
CA GLU A 206 -4.24 11.83 15.24
C GLU A 206 -4.17 11.54 16.75
N VAL A 207 -5.23 11.93 17.48
CA VAL A 207 -5.52 11.42 18.83
C VAL A 207 -5.90 9.94 18.73
#